data_AF-A0A855KN61-F1
#
_entry.id   AF-A0A855KN61-F1
#
_cell.length_a   1.000
_cell.length_b   1.000
_cell.length_c   1.000
_cell.angle_alpha   90.00
_cell.angle_beta   90.00
_cell.angle_gamma   90.00
#
_symmetry.space_group_name_H-M   'P 1'
#
loop_
_entity.id
_entity.type
_entity.pdbx_description
1 polymer ?
#
loop_
_entity_poly.entity_id
_entity_poly.type
_entity_poly.pdbx_seq_one_letter_code
_entity_poly.pdbx_strand_id
1 'polypeptide(L)'
;MSSAPNYTYTTEQVSAAFNAIKTTLFRGITAEEKPKILVVAGLQGSGKTFLLENTLLPTRRYDKYVRLYLPEYRQKHPQYAEMIKLGVLHAYEHTEAFVRELCAKIFTEAFTLKYNIIMECAFDSIDFAAFPPLATAAGYQFETHIVGCTLEFAHVSCIKRAFKSLENRELERFVTRSTLVSSMRNEQAVILAFETASKAVDRSQITVYERGFGALKERVSRAHITYTTTACVTPSATPTAYSAYESIINNHVHTLSERDEIVKECHLALLNTQTYAQVVPDFVYNDLYAYIVKYVNR
;
A
#
# COMPACT_ATOMS: atom_id res chain seq x y z
N MET A 1 -6.14 31.63 15.67
CA MET A 1 -5.50 30.51 14.96
C MET A 1 -4.01 30.65 15.14
N SER A 2 -3.36 29.83 15.99
CA SER A 2 -1.90 29.83 16.04
C SER A 2 -1.39 29.33 14.70
N SER A 3 -0.42 30.02 14.09
CA SER A 3 0.30 29.51 12.93
C SER A 3 0.73 28.07 13.21
N ALA A 4 0.27 27.12 12.41
CA ALA A 4 0.75 25.74 12.53
C ALA A 4 2.30 25.79 12.46
N PRO A 5 3.02 25.16 13.39
CA PRO A 5 4.47 25.15 13.36
C PRO A 5 4.94 24.64 12.00
N ASN A 6 5.75 25.44 11.30
CA ASN A 6 6.34 25.02 10.03
C ASN A 6 7.50 24.07 10.33
N TYR A 7 7.24 22.77 10.20
CA TYR A 7 8.28 21.76 10.38
C TYR A 7 9.13 21.70 9.13
N THR A 8 10.42 21.93 9.29
CA THR A 8 11.38 21.94 8.18
C THR A 8 12.53 21.00 8.50
N TYR A 9 13.13 20.47 7.45
CA TYR A 9 14.32 19.64 7.54
C TYR A 9 15.25 19.93 6.36
N THR A 10 16.53 19.62 6.53
CA THR A 10 17.54 19.77 5.48
C THR A 10 17.94 18.43 4.88
N THR A 11 18.53 18.44 3.69
CA THR A 11 19.06 17.24 3.03
C THR A 11 20.17 16.56 3.85
N GLU A 12 20.94 17.33 4.63
CA GLU A 12 21.95 16.82 5.57
C GLU A 12 21.28 16.04 6.70
N GLN A 13 20.14 16.51 7.21
CA GLN A 13 19.38 15.81 8.25
C GLN A 13 18.78 14.50 7.73
N VAL A 14 18.28 14.47 6.50
CA VAL A 14 17.86 13.22 5.84
C VAL A 14 19.04 12.25 5.70
N SER A 15 20.20 12.76 5.30
CA SER A 15 21.41 11.94 5.14
C SER A 15 21.93 11.42 6.48
N ALA A 16 21.87 12.23 7.54
CA ALA A 16 22.20 11.80 8.90
C ALA A 16 21.24 10.74 9.41
N ALA A 17 19.93 10.90 9.18
CA ALA A 17 18.92 9.90 9.51
C ALA A 17 19.16 8.57 8.78
N PHE A 18 19.48 8.63 7.49
CA PHE A 18 19.84 7.46 6.70
C PHE A 18 21.08 6.75 7.28
N ASN A 19 22.17 7.49 7.51
CA ASN A 19 23.39 6.94 8.07
C ASN A 19 23.18 6.28 9.45
N ALA A 20 22.30 6.85 10.28
CA ALA A 20 21.98 6.32 11.60
C ALA A 20 21.25 4.96 11.55
N ILE A 21 20.46 4.69 10.51
CA ILE A 21 19.72 3.41 10.37
C ILE A 21 20.42 2.42 9.45
N LYS A 22 21.29 2.89 8.54
CA LYS A 22 21.93 2.12 7.47
C LYS A 22 22.55 0.80 7.94
N THR A 23 23.37 0.84 8.98
CA THR A 23 24.08 -0.36 9.49
C THR A 23 23.12 -1.44 10.01
N THR A 24 22.02 -1.04 10.64
CA THR A 24 21.01 -1.99 11.13
C THR A 24 20.11 -2.47 10.00
N LEU A 25 19.70 -1.56 9.12
CA LEU A 25 18.82 -1.83 7.99
C LEU A 25 19.40 -2.87 7.02
N PHE A 26 20.69 -2.75 6.70
CA PHE A 26 21.36 -3.65 5.75
C PHE A 26 22.11 -4.81 6.45
N ARG A 27 21.88 -5.02 7.75
CA ARG A 27 22.63 -6.02 8.52
C ARG A 27 22.37 -7.43 7.98
N GLY A 28 23.44 -8.05 7.47
CA GLY A 28 23.38 -9.42 6.96
C GLY A 28 22.54 -9.56 5.69
N ILE A 29 22.31 -8.47 4.96
CA ILE A 29 21.79 -8.44 3.59
C ILE A 29 23.01 -8.37 2.65
N THR A 30 23.00 -9.19 1.60
CA THR A 30 24.11 -9.31 0.64
C THR A 30 23.62 -9.01 -0.76
N ALA A 31 24.55 -8.60 -1.63
CA ALA A 31 24.29 -8.47 -3.05
C ALA A 31 23.95 -9.85 -3.64
N GLU A 32 22.99 -9.86 -4.56
CA GLU A 32 22.59 -11.05 -5.29
C GLU A 32 22.96 -10.90 -6.77
N GLU A 33 23.38 -12.00 -7.40
CA GLU A 33 23.62 -12.04 -8.85
C GLU A 33 22.30 -11.79 -9.61
N LYS A 34 21.20 -12.33 -9.08
CA LYS A 34 19.83 -12.16 -9.59
C LYS A 34 18.95 -11.65 -8.45
N PRO A 35 18.98 -10.33 -8.17
CA PRO A 35 18.25 -9.78 -7.05
C PRO A 35 16.73 -9.87 -7.30
N LYS A 36 15.96 -9.89 -6.22
CA LYS A 36 14.51 -10.12 -6.25
C LYS A 36 13.75 -8.94 -5.65
N ILE A 37 12.57 -8.66 -6.20
CA ILE A 37 11.67 -7.66 -5.65
C ILE A 37 10.35 -8.33 -5.29
N LEU A 38 10.03 -8.31 -4.00
CA LEU A 38 8.68 -8.56 -3.51
C LEU A 38 7.88 -7.26 -3.63
N VAL A 39 6.85 -7.27 -4.48
CA VAL A 39 5.93 -6.15 -4.65
C VAL A 39 4.59 -6.51 -4.04
N VAL A 40 4.06 -5.69 -3.14
CA VAL A 40 2.69 -5.81 -2.64
C VAL A 40 1.91 -4.58 -3.08
N ALA A 41 0.96 -4.76 -3.99
CA ALA A 41 0.24 -3.69 -4.69
C ALA A 41 -1.28 -3.74 -4.44
N GLY A 42 -1.98 -2.62 -4.68
CA GLY A 42 -3.41 -2.46 -4.39
C GLY A 42 -3.75 -1.12 -3.75
N LEU A 43 -5.02 -0.71 -3.73
CA LEU A 43 -5.44 0.57 -3.14
C LEU A 43 -5.10 0.69 -1.65
N GLN A 44 -4.98 1.92 -1.13
CA GLN A 44 -4.99 2.14 0.32
C GLN A 44 -6.27 1.51 0.91
N GLY A 45 -6.14 0.79 2.02
CA GLY A 45 -7.26 0.06 2.63
C GLY A 45 -7.60 -1.30 1.99
N SER A 46 -6.98 -1.71 0.88
CA SER A 46 -7.28 -3.00 0.25
C SER A 46 -6.82 -4.22 1.07
N GLY A 47 -5.86 -4.04 1.98
CA GLY A 47 -5.33 -5.12 2.82
C GLY A 47 -3.90 -5.55 2.51
N LYS A 48 -3.14 -4.78 1.72
CA LYS A 48 -1.72 -5.01 1.42
C LYS A 48 -0.88 -5.31 2.67
N THR A 49 -0.95 -4.44 3.67
CA THR A 49 -0.18 -4.58 4.91
C THR A 49 -0.51 -5.89 5.63
N PHE A 50 -1.77 -6.28 5.69
CA PHE A 50 -2.18 -7.56 6.27
C PHE A 50 -1.66 -8.77 5.45
N LEU A 51 -1.66 -8.67 4.12
CA LEU A 51 -1.04 -9.71 3.29
C LEU A 51 0.47 -9.82 3.57
N LEU A 52 1.17 -8.68 3.62
CA LEU A 52 2.61 -8.65 3.88
C LEU A 52 2.94 -9.18 5.29
N GLU A 53 2.41 -8.55 6.33
CA GLU A 53 2.78 -8.81 7.73
C GLU A 53 2.24 -10.14 8.27
N ASN A 54 1.03 -10.55 7.87
CA ASN A 54 0.38 -11.74 8.45
C ASN A 54 0.50 -12.99 7.59
N THR A 55 1.04 -12.89 6.36
CA THR A 55 1.05 -14.03 5.42
C THR A 55 2.41 -14.24 4.78
N LEU A 56 3.00 -13.18 4.22
CA LEU A 56 4.24 -13.29 3.47
C LEU A 56 5.46 -13.29 4.39
N LEU A 57 5.60 -12.31 5.28
CA LEU A 57 6.74 -12.20 6.20
C LEU A 57 6.85 -13.36 7.21
N PRO A 58 5.76 -13.92 7.78
CA PRO A 58 5.86 -15.05 8.70
C PRO A 58 6.51 -16.31 8.10
N THR A 59 6.55 -16.43 6.76
CA THR A 59 7.26 -17.53 6.09
C THR A 59 8.78 -17.47 6.23
N ARG A 60 9.33 -16.32 6.68
CA ARG A 60 10.77 -16.03 6.78
C ARG A 60 11.55 -16.07 5.47
N ARG A 61 10.88 -16.30 4.34
CA ARG A 61 11.48 -16.28 2.99
C ARG A 61 12.08 -14.91 2.63
N TYR A 62 11.63 -13.85 3.29
CA TYR A 62 12.01 -12.47 2.99
C TYR A 62 12.88 -11.81 4.07
N ASP A 63 13.42 -12.58 5.02
CA ASP A 63 14.25 -12.05 6.12
C ASP A 63 15.49 -11.29 5.63
N LYS A 64 15.94 -11.58 4.40
CA LYS A 64 17.11 -10.95 3.75
C LYS A 64 16.73 -9.92 2.69
N TYR A 65 15.54 -9.36 2.78
CA TYR A 65 15.06 -8.30 1.89
C TYR A 65 15.10 -6.95 2.62
N VAL A 66 15.46 -5.91 1.87
CA VAL A 66 15.38 -4.53 2.34
C VAL A 66 13.92 -4.08 2.28
N ARG A 67 13.33 -3.76 3.43
CA ARG A 67 12.01 -3.11 3.50
C ARG A 67 12.18 -1.62 3.26
N LEU A 68 11.61 -1.09 2.18
CA LEU A 68 11.83 0.30 1.79
C LEU A 68 11.13 1.30 2.71
N TYR A 69 9.97 0.91 3.26
CA TYR A 69 9.12 1.82 4.01
C TYR A 69 8.68 1.15 5.31
N LEU A 70 9.03 1.77 6.44
CA LEU A 70 8.60 1.37 7.77
C LEU A 70 8.10 2.59 8.55
N PRO A 71 7.01 2.47 9.34
CA PRO A 71 6.48 3.58 10.12
C PRO A 71 7.52 4.25 11.05
N GLU A 72 8.44 3.47 11.63
CA GLU A 72 9.48 4.01 12.51
C GLU A 72 10.45 4.99 11.82
N TYR A 73 10.55 4.99 10.49
CA TYR A 73 11.41 5.95 9.77
C TYR A 73 10.93 7.39 9.94
N ARG A 74 9.62 7.60 10.16
CA ARG A 74 9.05 8.92 10.45
C ARG A 74 9.58 9.51 11.76
N GLN A 75 9.92 8.64 12.72
CA GLN A 75 10.47 9.04 14.01
C GLN A 75 11.88 9.63 13.90
N LYS A 76 12.53 9.50 12.74
CA LYS A 76 13.84 10.11 12.45
C LYS A 76 13.74 11.57 12.02
N HIS A 77 12.54 12.12 11.85
CA HIS A 77 12.38 13.54 11.60
C HIS A 77 12.97 14.36 12.76
N PRO A 78 13.78 15.40 12.51
CA PRO A 78 14.45 16.19 13.56
C PRO A 78 13.49 16.77 14.61
N GLN A 79 12.28 17.13 14.17
CA GLN A 79 11.23 17.71 15.00
C GLN A 79 10.10 16.71 15.36
N TYR A 80 10.32 15.40 15.20
CA TYR A 80 9.28 14.39 15.46
C TYR A 80 8.70 14.48 16.88
N ALA A 81 9.56 14.73 17.87
CA ALA A 81 9.15 14.87 19.27
C ALA A 81 8.16 16.03 19.50
N GLU A 82 8.21 17.09 18.69
CA GLU A 82 7.24 18.19 18.77
C GLU A 82 5.96 17.87 18.01
N MET A 83 6.06 17.17 16.89
CA MET A 83 4.89 16.76 16.11
C MET A 83 4.01 15.77 16.90
N ILE A 84 4.62 14.77 17.54
CA ILE A 84 3.88 13.70 18.22
C ILE A 84 3.12 14.19 19.47
N LYS A 85 3.54 15.32 20.07
CA LYS A 85 2.79 15.99 21.16
C LYS A 85 1.40 16.47 20.70
N LEU A 86 1.25 16.77 19.42
CA LEU A 86 -0.01 17.18 18.81
C LEU A 86 -0.84 15.99 18.30
N GLY A 87 -0.32 14.78 18.41
CA GLY A 87 -1.01 13.53 18.09
C GLY A 87 -0.44 12.79 16.89
N VAL A 88 -0.87 11.54 16.74
CA VAL A 88 -0.34 10.62 15.72
C VAL A 88 -0.72 11.00 14.30
N LEU A 89 -1.92 11.55 14.10
CA LEU A 89 -2.38 12.03 12.79
C LEU A 89 -1.54 13.23 12.33
N HIS A 90 -1.31 14.17 13.25
CA HIS A 90 -0.49 15.36 13.03
C HIS A 90 0.96 14.97 12.69
N ALA A 91 1.55 14.05 13.46
CA ALA A 91 2.88 13.54 13.17
C ALA A 91 2.95 12.80 11.83
N TYR A 92 1.92 12.04 11.44
CA TYR A 92 1.88 11.41 10.12
C TYR A 92 1.92 12.45 9.00
N GLU A 93 1.03 13.45 9.05
CA GLU A 93 0.91 14.48 8.02
C GLU A 93 2.23 15.23 7.80
N HIS A 94 2.88 15.64 8.90
CA HIS A 94 4.07 16.49 8.81
C HIS A 94 5.39 15.73 8.61
N THR A 95 5.38 14.39 8.61
CA THR A 95 6.58 13.57 8.36
C THR A 95 6.64 13.00 6.94
N GLU A 96 5.59 13.14 6.12
CA GLU A 96 5.47 12.49 4.82
C GLU A 96 6.61 12.84 3.86
N ALA A 97 6.91 14.13 3.69
CA ALA A 97 7.96 14.58 2.77
C ALA A 97 9.33 14.03 3.18
N PHE A 98 9.67 14.15 4.47
CA PHE A 98 10.92 13.64 5.04
C PHE A 98 11.07 12.14 4.85
N VAL A 99 10.03 11.36 5.18
CA VAL A 99 10.12 9.90 5.08
C VAL A 99 10.23 9.46 3.62
N ARG A 100 9.60 10.16 2.67
CA ARG A 100 9.76 9.87 1.22
C ARG A 100 11.20 10.09 0.76
N GLU A 101 11.85 11.18 1.18
CA GLU A 101 13.26 11.43 0.86
C GLU A 101 14.21 10.41 1.52
N LEU A 102 13.95 10.04 2.77
CA LEU A 102 14.71 9.01 3.47
C LEU A 102 14.58 7.65 2.77
N CYS A 103 13.35 7.23 2.45
CA CYS A 103 13.09 5.99 1.74
C CYS A 103 13.68 5.98 0.33
N ALA A 104 13.75 7.14 -0.35
CA ALA A 104 14.44 7.25 -1.63
C ALA A 104 15.94 6.93 -1.50
N LYS A 105 16.63 7.41 -0.44
CA LYS A 105 18.03 7.04 -0.16
C LYS A 105 18.19 5.55 0.12
N ILE A 106 17.29 4.97 0.92
CA ILE A 106 17.27 3.52 1.19
C ILE A 106 17.15 2.72 -0.11
N PHE A 107 16.18 3.10 -0.94
CA PHE A 107 15.94 2.46 -2.23
C PHE A 107 17.15 2.59 -3.15
N THR A 108 17.72 3.78 -3.31
CA THR A 108 18.91 4.00 -4.15
C THR A 108 20.06 3.08 -3.74
N GLU A 109 20.37 3.01 -2.44
CA GLU A 109 21.47 2.16 -1.98
C GLU A 109 21.17 0.67 -2.17
N ALA A 110 19.96 0.20 -1.81
CA ALA A 110 19.56 -1.19 -2.00
C ALA A 110 19.59 -1.61 -3.47
N PHE A 111 19.15 -0.72 -4.37
CA PHE A 111 19.09 -0.96 -5.80
C PHE A 111 20.49 -0.96 -6.44
N THR A 112 21.35 -0.01 -6.07
CA THR A 112 22.73 0.06 -6.54
C THR A 112 23.53 -1.16 -6.11
N LEU A 113 23.35 -1.63 -4.87
CA LEU A 113 24.05 -2.78 -4.31
C LEU A 113 23.41 -4.13 -4.64
N LYS A 114 22.36 -4.17 -5.48
CA LYS A 114 21.67 -5.39 -5.92
C LYS A 114 21.16 -6.22 -4.74
N TYR A 115 20.57 -5.58 -3.75
CA TYR A 115 19.89 -6.27 -2.66
C TYR A 115 18.49 -6.70 -3.08
N ASN A 116 17.98 -7.74 -2.43
CA ASN A 116 16.55 -8.08 -2.50
C ASN A 116 15.72 -6.99 -1.82
N ILE A 117 14.56 -6.64 -2.37
CA ILE A 117 13.75 -5.47 -1.95
C ILE A 117 12.29 -5.87 -1.71
N ILE A 118 11.69 -5.38 -0.63
CA ILE A 118 10.24 -5.39 -0.41
C ILE A 118 9.71 -3.98 -0.68
N MET A 119 8.75 -3.88 -1.59
CA MET A 119 8.11 -2.63 -2.00
C MET A 119 6.58 -2.74 -1.89
N GLU A 120 5.98 -1.79 -1.18
CA GLU A 120 4.53 -1.60 -1.19
C GLU A 120 4.14 -0.52 -2.21
N CYS A 121 3.11 -0.78 -3.01
CA CYS A 121 2.59 0.14 -4.01
C CYS A 121 1.09 0.37 -3.78
N ALA A 122 0.69 1.64 -3.64
CA ALA A 122 -0.70 1.99 -3.37
C ALA A 122 -1.48 2.52 -4.58
N PHE A 123 -0.84 2.52 -5.76
CA PHE A 123 -1.30 3.18 -6.99
C PHE A 123 -1.49 4.70 -6.86
N ASP A 124 -0.99 5.32 -5.80
CA ASP A 124 -1.14 6.76 -5.52
C ASP A 124 -0.17 7.65 -6.32
N SER A 125 0.77 7.07 -7.06
CA SER A 125 1.59 7.77 -8.06
C SER A 125 1.73 6.95 -9.34
N ILE A 126 1.71 7.63 -10.49
CA ILE A 126 2.03 7.03 -11.79
C ILE A 126 3.52 6.62 -11.89
N ASP A 127 4.39 7.19 -11.06
CA ASP A 127 5.82 6.89 -11.05
C ASP A 127 6.10 5.39 -10.75
N PHE A 128 5.16 4.71 -10.08
CA PHE A 128 5.24 3.26 -9.89
C PHE A 128 5.25 2.47 -11.20
N ALA A 129 4.76 3.03 -12.31
CA ALA A 129 4.83 2.42 -13.64
C ALA A 129 6.20 2.62 -14.31
N ALA A 130 6.98 3.61 -13.89
CA ALA A 130 8.33 3.86 -14.43
C ALA A 130 9.39 2.94 -13.81
N PHE A 131 9.13 2.40 -12.62
CA PHE A 131 10.06 1.55 -11.89
C PHE A 131 10.30 0.14 -12.50
N PRO A 132 9.27 -0.62 -12.93
CA PRO A 132 9.47 -2.00 -13.40
C PRO A 132 10.47 -2.12 -14.55
N PRO A 133 10.45 -1.26 -15.59
CA PRO A 133 11.47 -1.30 -16.64
C PRO A 133 12.90 -1.07 -16.14
N LEU A 134 13.10 -0.16 -15.17
CA LEU A 134 14.41 0.10 -14.55
C LEU A 134 14.91 -1.14 -13.79
N ALA A 135 14.03 -1.77 -13.01
CA ALA A 135 14.36 -2.99 -12.27
C ALA A 135 14.67 -4.17 -13.21
N THR A 136 13.91 -4.36 -14.30
CA THR A 136 14.23 -5.34 -15.33
C THR A 136 15.61 -5.11 -15.95
N ALA A 137 15.93 -3.87 -16.34
CA ALA A 137 17.26 -3.53 -16.89
C ALA A 137 18.40 -3.78 -15.88
N ALA A 138 18.08 -3.69 -14.59
CA ALA A 138 18.98 -4.02 -13.50
C ALA A 138 19.03 -5.52 -13.15
N GLY A 139 18.33 -6.40 -13.88
CA GLY A 139 18.36 -7.85 -13.68
C GLY A 139 17.50 -8.37 -12.53
N TYR A 140 16.55 -7.56 -12.04
CA TYR A 140 15.68 -7.97 -10.95
C TYR A 140 14.58 -8.93 -11.39
N GLN A 141 14.37 -9.99 -10.62
CA GLN A 141 13.22 -10.90 -10.74
C GLN A 141 12.06 -10.41 -9.86
N PHE A 142 10.82 -10.51 -10.35
CA PHE A 142 9.64 -9.99 -9.65
C PHE A 142 8.80 -11.10 -9.00
N GLU A 143 8.40 -10.86 -7.76
CA GLU A 143 7.28 -11.55 -7.10
C GLU A 143 6.25 -10.49 -6.70
N THR A 144 5.15 -10.40 -7.44
CA THR A 144 4.12 -9.37 -7.23
C THR A 144 2.85 -9.97 -6.68
N HIS A 145 2.34 -9.38 -5.61
CA HIS A 145 1.05 -9.70 -5.01
C HIS A 145 0.14 -8.48 -5.10
N ILE A 146 -0.96 -8.59 -5.84
CA ILE A 146 -1.91 -7.49 -6.07
C ILE A 146 -3.19 -7.80 -5.30
N VAL A 147 -3.64 -6.87 -4.44
CA VAL A 147 -4.90 -6.98 -3.72
C VAL A 147 -5.93 -6.03 -4.32
N GLY A 148 -6.90 -6.60 -5.05
CA GLY A 148 -8.07 -5.92 -5.59
C GLY A 148 -9.23 -5.93 -4.60
N CYS A 149 -10.00 -4.85 -4.61
CA CYS A 149 -11.23 -4.69 -3.83
C CYS A 149 -12.07 -3.56 -4.42
N THR A 150 -13.34 -3.45 -4.01
CA THR A 150 -14.17 -2.30 -4.37
C THR A 150 -13.69 -1.01 -3.70
N LEU A 151 -14.04 0.13 -4.29
CA LEU A 151 -13.71 1.46 -3.74
C LEU A 151 -14.33 1.66 -2.35
N GLU A 152 -15.56 1.21 -2.16
CA GLU A 152 -16.28 1.31 -0.89
C GLU A 152 -15.59 0.49 0.20
N PHE A 153 -15.15 -0.72 -0.12
CA PHE A 153 -14.38 -1.54 0.81
C PHE A 153 -13.06 -0.88 1.19
N ALA A 154 -12.30 -0.38 0.21
CA ALA A 154 -11.04 0.30 0.44
C ALA A 154 -11.22 1.52 1.36
N HIS A 155 -12.25 2.33 1.09
CA HIS A 155 -12.49 3.56 1.83
C HIS A 155 -12.93 3.31 3.28
N VAL A 156 -13.93 2.46 3.49
CA VAL A 156 -14.38 2.08 4.85
C VAL A 156 -13.23 1.41 5.61
N SER A 157 -12.42 0.59 4.95
CA SER A 157 -11.25 -0.04 5.58
C SER A 157 -10.18 0.98 6.00
N CYS A 158 -9.91 2.02 5.20
CA CYS A 158 -9.03 3.12 5.59
C CYS A 158 -9.54 3.84 6.84
N ILE A 159 -10.84 4.15 6.89
CA ILE A 159 -11.46 4.81 8.05
C ILE A 159 -11.33 3.94 9.31
N LYS A 160 -11.68 2.65 9.20
CA LYS A 160 -11.55 1.70 10.32
C LYS A 160 -10.11 1.55 10.80
N ARG A 161 -9.15 1.53 9.86
CA ARG A 161 -7.72 1.47 10.17
C ARG A 161 -7.28 2.71 10.95
N ALA A 162 -7.68 3.90 10.51
CA ALA A 162 -7.39 5.15 11.21
C ALA A 162 -7.96 5.17 12.64
N PHE A 163 -9.19 4.68 12.85
CA PHE A 163 -9.74 4.52 14.21
C PHE A 163 -8.94 3.55 15.07
N LYS A 164 -8.53 2.41 14.51
CA LYS A 164 -7.70 1.45 15.24
C LYS A 164 -6.33 2.04 15.61
N SER A 165 -5.72 2.80 14.70
CA SER A 165 -4.46 3.48 14.96
C SER A 165 -4.60 4.59 16.02
N LEU A 166 -5.72 5.32 16.05
CA LEU A 166 -6.00 6.26 17.13
C LEU A 166 -6.08 5.56 18.50
N GLU A 167 -6.77 4.43 18.57
CA GLU A 167 -6.87 3.60 19.79
C GLU A 167 -5.49 3.12 20.26
N ASN A 168 -4.66 2.65 19.32
CA ASN A 168 -3.34 2.12 19.58
C ASN A 168 -2.24 3.19 19.71
N ARG A 169 -2.55 4.46 19.44
CA ARG A 169 -1.58 5.57 19.31
C ARG A 169 -0.49 5.27 18.26
N GLU A 170 -0.91 4.76 17.11
CA GLU A 170 -0.07 4.47 15.94
C GLU A 170 -0.21 5.55 14.87
N LEU A 171 0.87 5.78 14.11
CA LEU A 171 0.90 6.75 13.00
C LEU A 171 -0.02 6.30 11.87
N GLU A 172 -1.03 7.11 11.55
CA GLU A 172 -1.96 6.86 10.44
C GLU A 172 -2.58 8.19 9.96
N ARG A 173 -3.32 8.14 8.85
CA ARG A 173 -4.14 9.23 8.35
C ARG A 173 -5.53 8.75 7.95
N PHE A 174 -6.50 9.66 7.95
CA PHE A 174 -7.74 9.43 7.20
C PHE A 174 -7.47 9.66 5.71
N VAL A 175 -7.99 8.77 4.85
CA VAL A 175 -7.83 8.87 3.40
C VAL A 175 -9.19 9.22 2.80
N THR A 176 -9.23 10.30 2.02
CA THR A 176 -10.47 10.71 1.35
C THR A 176 -10.83 9.77 0.21
N ARG A 177 -12.13 9.69 -0.11
CA ARG A 177 -12.61 8.98 -1.29
C ARG A 177 -11.97 9.49 -2.58
N SER A 178 -11.77 10.79 -2.74
CA SER A 178 -11.18 11.38 -3.96
C SER A 178 -9.71 10.99 -4.14
N THR A 179 -8.94 10.85 -3.06
CA THR A 179 -7.58 10.31 -3.09
C THR A 179 -7.56 8.87 -3.59
N LEU A 180 -8.48 8.02 -3.12
CA LEU A 180 -8.59 6.64 -3.58
C LEU A 180 -8.97 6.54 -5.06
N VAL A 181 -9.96 7.34 -5.49
CA VAL A 181 -10.33 7.42 -6.92
C VAL A 181 -9.15 7.88 -7.77
N SER A 182 -8.37 8.85 -7.30
CA SER A 182 -7.17 9.30 -8.01
C SER A 182 -6.11 8.20 -8.11
N SER A 183 -6.00 7.36 -7.07
CA SER A 183 -5.07 6.21 -7.07
C SER A 183 -5.52 5.12 -8.05
N MET A 184 -6.83 4.83 -8.12
CA MET A 184 -7.39 3.87 -9.09
C MET A 184 -7.05 4.24 -10.53
N ARG A 185 -6.98 5.54 -10.86
CA ARG A 185 -6.64 5.98 -12.23
C ARG A 185 -5.25 5.54 -12.69
N ASN A 186 -4.34 5.23 -11.77
CA ASN A 186 -2.99 4.76 -12.11
C ASN A 186 -2.89 3.23 -12.17
N GLU A 187 -3.88 2.49 -11.66
CA GLU A 187 -3.75 1.04 -11.41
C GLU A 187 -3.48 0.24 -12.68
N GLN A 188 -4.15 0.58 -13.79
CA GLN A 188 -3.95 -0.09 -15.07
C GLN A 188 -2.50 0.07 -15.56
N ALA A 189 -2.00 1.31 -15.62
CA ALA A 189 -0.64 1.58 -16.08
C ALA A 189 0.41 0.88 -15.20
N VAL A 190 0.22 0.92 -13.88
CA VAL A 190 1.15 0.29 -12.93
C VAL A 190 1.13 -1.24 -13.05
N ILE A 191 -0.05 -1.86 -13.08
CA ILE A 191 -0.17 -3.33 -13.19
C ILE A 191 0.40 -3.81 -14.52
N LEU A 192 0.10 -3.13 -15.63
CA LEU A 192 0.64 -3.47 -16.95
C LEU A 192 2.17 -3.34 -16.99
N ALA A 193 2.75 -2.34 -16.31
CA ALA A 193 4.21 -2.20 -16.23
C ALA A 193 4.85 -3.37 -15.47
N PHE A 194 4.30 -3.79 -14.33
CA PHE A 194 4.78 -4.97 -13.60
C PHE A 194 4.60 -6.26 -14.39
N GLU A 195 3.47 -6.43 -15.08
CA GLU A 195 3.21 -7.58 -15.92
C GLU A 195 4.20 -7.65 -17.10
N THR A 196 4.48 -6.53 -17.75
CA THR A 196 5.46 -6.44 -18.83
C THR A 196 6.87 -6.78 -18.33
N ALA A 197 7.28 -6.20 -17.20
CA ALA A 197 8.56 -6.49 -16.57
C ALA A 197 8.69 -7.96 -16.17
N SER A 198 7.61 -8.56 -15.64
CA SER A 198 7.59 -9.97 -15.24
C SER A 198 7.71 -10.92 -16.43
N LYS A 199 7.13 -10.57 -17.59
CA LYS A 199 7.30 -11.34 -18.84
C LYS A 199 8.75 -11.34 -19.35
N ALA A 200 9.51 -10.27 -19.06
CA ALA A 200 10.88 -10.12 -19.51
C ALA A 200 11.91 -10.87 -18.63
N VAL A 201 11.53 -11.32 -17.43
CA VAL A 201 12.45 -11.95 -16.48
C VAL A 201 11.92 -13.31 -16.04
N ASP A 202 12.68 -14.35 -16.39
CA ASP A 202 12.31 -15.75 -16.15
C ASP A 202 11.93 -16.01 -14.68
N ARG A 203 10.88 -16.81 -14.48
CA ARG A 203 10.33 -17.18 -13.17
C ARG A 203 9.78 -16.03 -12.34
N SER A 204 9.56 -14.86 -12.93
CA SER A 204 8.76 -13.82 -12.26
C SER A 204 7.32 -14.28 -12.12
N GLN A 205 6.64 -13.82 -11.07
CA GLN A 205 5.28 -14.24 -10.77
C GLN A 205 4.39 -13.07 -10.34
N ILE A 206 3.11 -13.17 -10.69
CA ILE A 206 2.07 -12.25 -10.23
C ILE A 206 0.90 -13.06 -9.65
N THR A 207 0.50 -12.74 -8.43
CA THR A 207 -0.71 -13.28 -7.79
C THR A 207 -1.70 -12.17 -7.53
N VAL A 208 -2.96 -12.34 -7.95
CA VAL A 208 -4.05 -11.39 -7.72
C VAL A 208 -5.01 -11.96 -6.70
N TYR A 209 -5.27 -11.20 -5.64
CA TYR A 209 -6.21 -11.51 -4.58
C TYR A 209 -7.41 -10.57 -4.66
N GLU A 210 -8.60 -11.09 -4.37
CA GLU A 210 -9.78 -10.29 -4.09
C GLU A 210 -9.99 -10.20 -2.58
N ARG A 211 -10.33 -9.01 -2.09
CA ARG A 211 -10.80 -8.78 -0.73
C ARG A 211 -12.04 -7.91 -0.73
N GLY A 212 -12.92 -8.12 0.24
CA GLY A 212 -14.17 -7.38 0.34
C GLY A 212 -14.85 -7.59 1.70
N PHE A 213 -16.11 -7.17 1.76
CA PHE A 213 -16.97 -7.39 2.93
C PHE A 213 -17.44 -8.84 3.03
N GLY A 214 -18.00 -9.21 4.20
CA GLY A 214 -18.57 -10.54 4.42
C GLY A 214 -17.60 -11.68 4.13
N ALA A 215 -18.00 -12.59 3.25
CA ALA A 215 -17.23 -13.79 2.89
C ALA A 215 -15.84 -13.48 2.27
N LEU A 216 -15.65 -12.29 1.70
CA LEU A 216 -14.37 -11.88 1.09
C LEU A 216 -13.40 -11.23 2.08
N LYS A 217 -13.74 -11.18 3.38
CA LYS A 217 -12.90 -10.56 4.42
C LYS A 217 -11.51 -11.20 4.53
N GLU A 218 -11.47 -12.53 4.39
CA GLU A 218 -10.28 -13.38 4.51
C GLU A 218 -9.51 -13.58 3.21
N ARG A 219 -9.77 -12.73 2.19
CA ARG A 219 -9.16 -12.69 0.84
C ARG A 219 -9.23 -14.01 0.05
N VAL A 220 -9.44 -13.92 -1.26
CA VAL A 220 -9.49 -15.08 -2.17
C VAL A 220 -8.48 -14.90 -3.29
N SER A 221 -7.64 -15.91 -3.56
CA SER A 221 -6.77 -15.89 -4.73
C SER A 221 -7.60 -16.03 -6.01
N ARG A 222 -7.49 -15.08 -6.93
CA ARG A 222 -8.23 -15.06 -8.21
C ARG A 222 -7.37 -15.45 -9.40
N ALA A 223 -6.08 -15.14 -9.35
CA ALA A 223 -5.13 -15.53 -10.38
C ALA A 223 -3.74 -15.72 -9.78
N HIS A 224 -3.00 -16.68 -10.33
CA HIS A 224 -1.57 -16.85 -10.08
C HIS A 224 -0.90 -17.15 -11.43
N ILE A 225 0.02 -16.30 -11.83
CA ILE A 225 0.67 -16.33 -13.14
C ILE A 225 2.17 -16.41 -12.90
N THR A 226 2.81 -17.40 -13.51
CA THR A 226 4.28 -17.54 -13.53
C THR A 226 4.74 -17.37 -14.96
N TYR A 227 5.70 -16.47 -15.17
CA TYR A 227 6.23 -16.14 -16.49
C TYR A 227 7.52 -16.91 -16.76
N THR A 228 7.64 -17.43 -17.97
CA THR A 228 8.86 -18.09 -18.46
C THR A 228 9.29 -17.46 -19.78
N THR A 229 10.60 -17.23 -19.96
CA THR A 229 11.13 -16.54 -21.16
C THR A 229 11.15 -17.43 -22.40
N THR A 230 10.84 -18.72 -22.27
CA THR A 230 10.91 -19.73 -23.34
C THR A 230 9.59 -19.98 -24.06
N ALA A 231 8.48 -19.36 -23.64
CA ALA A 231 7.18 -19.58 -24.28
C ALA A 231 6.99 -18.66 -25.50
N CYS A 232 7.05 -19.25 -26.70
CA CYS A 232 6.44 -18.68 -27.90
C CYS A 232 4.95 -18.43 -27.61
N VAL A 233 4.54 -17.16 -27.58
CA VAL A 233 3.20 -16.76 -27.15
C VAL A 233 2.21 -17.02 -28.27
N THR A 234 1.59 -18.19 -28.29
CA THR A 234 0.19 -18.26 -28.76
C THR A 234 -0.66 -17.43 -27.79
N PRO A 235 -1.59 -16.59 -28.27
CA PRO A 235 -2.49 -15.85 -27.39
C PRO A 235 -3.32 -16.87 -26.60
N SER A 236 -2.95 -17.03 -25.33
CA SER A 236 -3.67 -17.90 -24.41
C SER A 236 -4.94 -17.19 -23.96
N ALA A 237 -6.06 -17.93 -23.89
CA ALA A 237 -7.31 -17.47 -23.30
C ALA A 237 -7.22 -17.24 -21.77
N THR A 238 -6.03 -17.30 -21.18
CA THR A 238 -5.82 -17.14 -19.74
C THR A 238 -5.88 -15.65 -19.37
N PRO A 239 -6.62 -15.27 -18.31
CA PRO A 239 -6.72 -13.87 -17.89
C PRO A 239 -5.34 -13.29 -17.56
N THR A 240 -5.09 -12.07 -18.01
CA THR A 240 -3.93 -11.27 -17.60
C THR A 240 -4.10 -10.81 -16.14
N ALA A 241 -2.99 -10.38 -15.52
CA ALA A 241 -3.03 -9.84 -14.16
C ALA A 241 -4.00 -8.65 -14.06
N TYR A 242 -3.97 -7.76 -15.06
CA TYR A 242 -4.90 -6.63 -15.10
C TYR A 242 -6.35 -7.08 -15.31
N SER A 243 -6.66 -8.02 -16.21
CA SER A 243 -8.06 -8.47 -16.39
C SER A 243 -8.63 -9.16 -15.14
N ALA A 244 -7.78 -9.87 -14.39
CA ALA A 244 -8.18 -10.48 -13.11
C ALA A 244 -8.42 -9.43 -12.03
N TYR A 245 -7.66 -8.32 -12.04
CA TYR A 245 -7.87 -7.20 -11.13
C TYR A 245 -9.08 -6.35 -11.55
N GLU A 246 -9.24 -6.09 -12.84
CA GLU A 246 -10.33 -5.31 -13.43
C GLU A 246 -11.70 -5.93 -13.14
N SER A 247 -11.80 -7.26 -13.20
CA SER A 247 -13.04 -7.97 -12.85
C SER A 247 -13.44 -7.78 -11.38
N ILE A 248 -12.48 -7.56 -10.48
CA ILE A 248 -12.72 -7.31 -9.06
C ILE A 248 -13.23 -5.88 -8.84
N ILE A 249 -12.56 -4.88 -9.40
CA ILE A 249 -12.93 -3.47 -9.18
C ILE A 249 -14.26 -3.10 -9.84
N ASN A 250 -14.61 -3.78 -10.93
CA ASN A 250 -15.87 -3.60 -11.64
C ASN A 250 -16.98 -4.50 -11.10
N ASN A 251 -16.70 -5.37 -10.12
CA ASN A 251 -17.72 -6.16 -9.44
C ASN A 251 -18.52 -5.25 -8.49
N HIS A 252 -19.63 -4.71 -9.00
CA HIS A 252 -20.46 -3.83 -8.20
C HIS A 252 -21.25 -4.62 -7.14
N VAL A 253 -21.48 -3.96 -6.02
CA VAL A 253 -22.30 -4.48 -4.92
C VAL A 253 -23.75 -4.60 -5.39
N HIS A 254 -24.24 -5.83 -5.52
CA HIS A 254 -25.56 -6.09 -6.09
C HIS A 254 -26.51 -6.84 -5.16
N THR A 255 -25.99 -7.73 -4.31
CA THR A 255 -26.86 -8.55 -3.45
C THR A 255 -27.26 -7.80 -2.18
N LEU A 256 -28.43 -8.15 -1.63
CA LEU A 256 -28.90 -7.58 -0.35
C LEU A 256 -27.89 -7.83 0.77
N SER A 257 -27.32 -9.04 0.85
CA SER A 257 -26.33 -9.39 1.88
C SER A 257 -25.06 -8.54 1.80
N GLU A 258 -24.54 -8.23 0.61
CA GLU A 258 -23.36 -7.37 0.48
C GLU A 258 -23.68 -5.92 0.87
N ARG A 259 -24.89 -5.44 0.55
CA ARG A 259 -25.36 -4.11 0.95
C ARG A 259 -25.48 -4.00 2.46
N ASP A 260 -26.10 -5.00 3.09
CA ASP A 260 -26.28 -5.07 4.54
C ASP A 260 -24.92 -5.06 5.27
N GLU A 261 -23.93 -5.79 4.77
CA GLU A 261 -22.58 -5.77 5.36
C GLU A 261 -21.91 -4.40 5.22
N ILE A 262 -22.06 -3.70 4.09
CA ILE A 262 -21.54 -2.33 3.95
C ILE A 262 -22.22 -1.37 4.92
N VAL A 263 -23.55 -1.41 4.99
CA VAL A 263 -24.35 -0.55 5.87
C VAL A 263 -23.96 -0.78 7.33
N LYS A 264 -23.87 -2.04 7.74
CA LYS A 264 -23.40 -2.45 9.08
C LYS A 264 -22.00 -1.93 9.38
N GLU A 265 -21.05 -2.12 8.47
CA GLU A 265 -19.67 -1.66 8.67
C GLU A 265 -19.57 -0.12 8.72
N CYS A 266 -20.40 0.59 7.96
CA CYS A 266 -20.51 2.04 8.05
C CYS A 266 -21.14 2.51 9.36
N HIS A 267 -22.18 1.84 9.86
CA HIS A 267 -22.77 2.14 11.17
C HIS A 267 -21.78 1.94 12.31
N LEU A 268 -21.02 0.84 12.29
CA LEU A 268 -19.98 0.58 13.29
C LEU A 268 -18.86 1.64 13.23
N ALA A 269 -18.43 2.03 12.03
CA ALA A 269 -17.45 3.10 11.86
C ALA A 269 -17.99 4.46 12.33
N LEU A 270 -19.26 4.79 12.06
CA LEU A 270 -19.91 6.01 12.54
C LEU A 270 -19.98 6.05 14.06
N LEU A 271 -20.28 4.93 14.73
CA LEU A 271 -20.29 4.87 16.18
C LEU A 271 -18.92 5.27 16.76
N ASN A 272 -17.83 4.79 16.17
CA ASN A 272 -16.46 5.09 16.60
C ASN A 272 -16.06 6.57 16.41
N THR A 273 -16.73 7.30 15.52
CA THR A 273 -16.46 8.73 15.33
C THR A 273 -16.72 9.53 16.61
N GLN A 274 -17.68 9.12 17.45
CA GLN A 274 -18.04 9.81 18.68
C GLN A 274 -16.88 9.82 19.69
N THR A 275 -16.12 8.72 19.75
CA THR A 275 -14.97 8.57 20.64
C THR A 275 -13.84 9.55 20.30
N TYR A 276 -13.70 9.93 19.03
CA TYR A 276 -12.58 10.72 18.53
C TYR A 276 -13.02 12.03 17.86
N ALA A 277 -14.19 12.56 18.23
CA ALA A 277 -14.83 13.68 17.53
C ALA A 277 -13.96 14.94 17.38
N GLN A 278 -12.97 15.15 18.25
CA GLN A 278 -12.06 16.30 18.17
C GLN A 278 -11.00 16.19 17.07
N VAL A 279 -10.71 14.99 16.57
CA VAL A 279 -9.61 14.72 15.62
C VAL A 279 -10.06 14.04 14.33
N VAL A 280 -11.32 13.62 14.26
CA VAL A 280 -11.91 13.01 13.06
C VAL A 280 -12.36 14.12 12.11
N PRO A 281 -11.88 14.14 10.84
CA PRO A 281 -12.33 15.14 9.86
C PRO A 281 -13.80 14.96 9.48
N ASP A 282 -14.50 16.06 9.20
CA ASP A 282 -15.93 16.08 8.83
C ASP A 282 -16.28 15.17 7.64
N PHE A 283 -15.36 15.04 6.66
CA PHE A 283 -15.60 14.20 5.49
C PHE A 283 -15.84 12.73 5.87
N VAL A 284 -15.26 12.25 6.97
CA VAL A 284 -15.44 10.86 7.44
C VAL A 284 -16.90 10.59 7.77
N TYR A 285 -17.56 11.53 8.48
CA TYR A 285 -18.98 11.44 8.80
C TYR A 285 -19.84 11.46 7.55
N ASN A 286 -19.57 12.43 6.68
CA ASN A 286 -20.34 12.64 5.45
C ASN A 286 -20.25 11.44 4.51
N ASP A 287 -19.05 10.89 4.34
CA ASP A 287 -18.82 9.77 3.44
C ASP A 287 -19.43 8.46 3.97
N LEU A 288 -19.31 8.17 5.28
CA LEU A 288 -19.96 7.02 5.89
C LEU A 288 -21.49 7.11 5.81
N TYR A 289 -22.04 8.30 6.10
CA TYR A 289 -23.48 8.54 5.96
C TYR A 289 -23.94 8.38 4.51
N ALA A 290 -23.19 8.90 3.54
CA ALA A 290 -23.49 8.77 2.12
C ALA A 290 -23.52 7.29 1.68
N TYR A 291 -22.62 6.45 2.19
CA TYR A 291 -22.67 5.01 1.92
C TYR A 291 -23.93 4.35 2.50
N ILE A 292 -24.32 4.67 3.72
CA ILE A 292 -25.56 4.15 4.33
C ILE A 292 -26.77 4.53 3.45
N VAL A 293 -26.91 5.81 3.11
CA VAL A 293 -28.02 6.28 2.25
C VAL A 293 -27.99 5.60 0.89
N LYS A 294 -26.80 5.42 0.28
CA LYS A 294 -26.65 4.77 -1.03
C LYS A 294 -27.09 3.31 -1.02
N TYR A 295 -26.79 2.56 0.03
CA TYR A 295 -26.99 1.11 0.07
C TYR A 295 -28.25 0.66 0.82
N VAL A 296 -28.88 1.51 1.63
CA VAL A 296 -30.22 1.27 2.19
C VAL A 296 -31.32 1.49 1.15
N ASN A 297 -31.15 2.46 0.23
CA ASN A 297 -32.19 2.87 -0.71
C ASN A 297 -32.07 2.24 -2.13
N ARG A 298 -31.18 1.27 -2.31
CA ARG A 298 -30.96 0.57 -3.59
C ARG A 298 -31.17 -0.91 -3.40
#